data_AF-A0A511D6G6-F1
#
_entry.id   AF-A0A511D6G6-F1
#
_cell.length_a   1.000
_cell.length_b   1.000
_cell.length_c   1.000
_cell.angle_alpha   90.00
_cell.angle_beta   90.00
_cell.angle_gamma   90.00
#
_symmetry.space_group_name_H-M   'P 1'
#
loop_
_entity.id
_entity.type
_entity.pdbx_description
1 polymer ?
#
loop_
_entity_poly.entity_id
_entity_poly.type
_entity_poly.pdbx_seq_one_letter_code
_entity_poly.pdbx_strand_id
1 'polypeptide(L)' 'MRHLLDLAALLREREVDLLALKQGIDTSTPSGRLQFHMFGAFDEFLRELIVEGTLEGGEEPCR' A
#
# COMPACT_ATOMS: atom_id res chain seq x y z
N MET A 1 3.48 -0.62 -1.32
CA MET A 1 2.32 -0.28 -2.17
C MET A 1 2.51 0.82 -3.23
N ARG A 2 3.65 1.51 -3.33
CA ARG A 2 3.83 2.63 -4.27
C ARG A 2 3.49 2.29 -5.74
N HIS A 3 4.06 1.21 -6.28
CA HIS A 3 3.80 0.77 -7.66
C HIS A 3 2.31 0.50 -7.97
N LEU A 4 1.53 0.07 -6.97
CA LEU A 4 0.11 -0.22 -7.16
C LEU A 4 -0.74 1.06 -7.15
N LEU A 5 -0.35 2.07 -6.37
CA LEU A 5 -0.96 3.41 -6.42
C LEU A 5 -0.69 4.08 -7.76
N ASP A 6 0.54 3.97 -8.27
CA ASP A 6 0.91 4.49 -9.59
C ASP A 6 0.12 3.79 -10.70
N LEU A 7 -0.04 2.47 -10.62
CA LEU A 7 -0.86 1.70 -11.54
C LEU A 7 -2.33 2.13 -11.50
N ALA A 8 -2.90 2.33 -10.30
CA ALA A 8 -4.28 2.79 -10.16
C ALA A 8 -4.48 4.19 -10.76
N ALA A 9 -3.49 5.08 -10.66
CA ALA A 9 -3.52 6.38 -11.33
C ALA A 9 -3.48 6.24 -12.86
N LEU A 10 -2.58 5.41 -13.39
CA LEU A 10 -2.48 5.14 -14.83
C LEU A 10 -3.76 4.53 -15.40
N LEU A 11 -4.38 3.58 -14.70
CA LEU A 11 -5.66 2.98 -15.13
C LEU A 11 -6.76 4.03 -15.20
N ARG A 12 -6.79 4.94 -14.22
CA ARG A 12 -7.77 6.02 -14.14
C ARG A 12 -7.62 7.06 -15.25
N GLU A 13 -6.40 7.37 -15.68
CA GLU A 13 -6.15 8.20 -16.87
C GLU A 13 -6.71 7.57 -18.15
N ARG A 14 -6.92 6.26 -18.16
CA ARG A 14 -7.52 5.51 -19.27
C ARG A 14 -8.99 5.18 -19.05
N GLU A 15 -9.62 5.79 -18.06
CA GLU A 15 -11.02 5.54 -17.69
C GLU A 15 -11.29 4.07 -17.34
N VAL A 16 -10.27 3.38 -16.82
CA VAL A 16 -10.37 2.00 -16.33
C VAL A 16 -10.44 2.00 -14.81
N ASP A 17 -11.46 1.35 -14.28
CA ASP A 17 -11.64 1.18 -12.85
C ASP A 17 -10.89 -0.05 -12.31
N LEU A 18 -10.28 0.09 -11.13
CA LEU A 18 -9.62 -0.99 -10.41
C LEU A 18 -10.51 -1.50 -9.28
N LEU A 19 -10.78 -2.80 -9.31
CA LEU A 19 -11.52 -3.53 -8.28
C LEU A 19 -10.58 -4.44 -7.51
N ALA A 20 -10.27 -4.09 -6.26
CA ALA A 20 -9.50 -4.95 -5.38
C ALA A 20 -10.44 -5.93 -4.67
N LEU A 21 -10.65 -7.09 -5.28
CA LEU A 21 -11.65 -8.09 -4.85
C LEU A 21 -11.44 -8.57 -3.41
N LYS A 22 -10.20 -8.79 -2.99
CA LYS A 22 -9.89 -9.32 -1.66
C LYS A 22 -10.22 -8.32 -0.54
N GLN A 23 -10.05 -7.03 -0.80
CA GLN A 23 -10.36 -5.96 0.15
C GLN A 23 -11.76 -5.37 -0.05
N GLY A 24 -12.48 -5.78 -1.12
CA GLY A 24 -13.78 -5.21 -1.47
C GLY A 24 -13.72 -3.72 -1.85
N ILE A 25 -12.58 -3.26 -2.40
CA ILE A 25 -12.39 -1.84 -2.72
C ILE A 25 -12.69 -1.60 -4.20
N ASP A 26 -13.55 -0.62 -4.46
CA ASP A 26 -13.91 -0.15 -5.80
C ASP A 26 -13.42 1.28 -6.04
N THR A 27 -12.35 1.44 -6.84
CA THR A 27 -11.75 2.75 -7.11
C THR A 27 -12.57 3.62 -8.10
N SER A 28 -13.68 3.10 -8.65
CA SER A 28 -14.61 3.91 -9.45
C SER A 28 -15.29 4.98 -8.59
N THR A 29 -15.47 4.68 -7.30
CA THR A 29 -16.09 5.58 -6.33
C THR A 29 -15.07 6.49 -5.63
N PRO A 30 -15.42 7.73 -5.26
CA PRO A 30 -14.55 8.59 -4.45
C PRO A 30 -14.11 7.94 -3.14
N SER A 31 -15.03 7.26 -2.46
CA SER A 31 -14.76 6.57 -1.20
C SER A 31 -13.78 5.41 -1.37
N GLY A 32 -13.90 4.61 -2.44
CA GLY A 32 -12.96 3.51 -2.68
C GLY A 32 -11.57 3.99 -3.07
N ARG A 33 -11.44 5.12 -3.77
CA ARG A 33 -10.13 5.75 -4.00
C ARG A 33 -9.48 6.19 -2.69
N LEU A 34 -10.23 6.85 -1.82
CA LEU A 34 -9.73 7.26 -0.50
C LEU A 34 -9.25 6.05 0.31
N GLN A 35 -10.06 4.99 0.37
CA GLN A 35 -9.69 3.74 1.06
C GLN A 35 -8.43 3.13 0.46
N PHE A 36 -8.31 3.08 -0.86
CA PHE A 36 -7.14 2.55 -1.55
C PHE A 36 -5.85 3.29 -1.20
N HIS A 37 -5.89 4.63 -1.19
CA HIS A 37 -4.75 5.47 -0.78
C HIS A 37 -4.39 5.28 0.70
N MET A 38 -5.39 5.18 1.57
CA MET A 38 -5.20 4.95 3.00
C MET A 38 -4.51 3.60 3.27
N PHE A 39 -4.93 2.53 2.60
CA PHE A 39 -4.24 1.24 2.66
C PHE A 39 -2.80 1.30 2.14
N GLY A 40 -2.56 2.08 1.08
CA GLY A 40 -1.21 2.32 0.57
C GLY A 40 -0.29 2.97 1.62
N ALA A 41 -0.79 3.97 2.34
CA ALA A 41 -0.07 4.64 3.43
C ALA A 41 0.16 3.71 4.63
N PHE A 42 -0.82 2.89 4.99
CA PHE A 42 -0.66 1.90 6.06
C PHE A 42 0.38 0.83 5.73
N ASP A 43 0.42 0.34 4.49
CA ASP A 43 1.44 -0.63 4.05
C ASP A 43 2.86 -0.07 4.15
N GLU A 44 3.03 1.22 3.83
CA GLU A 44 4.31 1.92 3.98
C GLU A 44 4.71 2.05 5.45
N PHE A 45 3.79 2.51 6.30
CA PHE A 45 4.00 2.60 7.75
C PHE A 45 4.33 1.24 8.40
N LEU A 46 3.58 0.18 8.07
CA LEU A 46 3.84 -1.16 8.60
C LEU A 46 5.20 -1.71 8.15
N ARG A 47 5.62 -1.40 6.92
CA ARG A 47 6.95 -1.78 6.42
C ARG A 47 8.06 -1.07 7.21
N GLU A 48 7.90 0.21 7.50
CA GLU A 48 8.86 0.97 8.32
C GLU A 48 8.99 0.34 9.71
N LEU A 49 7.88 0.04 10.39
CA LEU A 49 7.90 -0.62 11.70
C LEU A 49 8.60 -1.99 11.68
N ILE A 50 8.39 -2.79 10.63
CA ILE A 50 9.04 -4.10 10.50
C ILE A 50 10.56 -3.94 10.32
N VAL A 51 11.00 -2.95 9.53
CA VAL A 51 12.42 -2.68 9.31
C VAL A 51 13.07 -2.18 10.60
N GLU A 52 12.44 -1.23 11.29
CA GLU A 52 12.93 -0.72 12.58
C GLU A 52 13.07 -1.84 13.61
N GLY A 53 12.05 -2.69 13.78
CA GLY A 53 12.10 -3.82 14.71
C GLY A 53 13.11 -4.90 14.33
N THR A 54 13.49 -5.00 13.05
CA THR A 54 14.56 -5.93 12.61
C THR A 54 15.95 -5.37 12.93
N LEU A 55 16.13 -4.05 12.90
CA LEU A 55 17.39 -3.39 13.25
C LEU A 55 17.65 -3.40 14.75
N GLU A 56 16.61 -3.20 15.57
CA GLU A 56 16.71 -3.28 17.04
C GLU A 56 16.99 -4.69 17.56
N GLY A 57 16.56 -5.73 16.82
CA GLY A 57 16.90 -7.13 17.12
C GLY A 57 18.27 -7.59 16.59
N GLY A 58 18.97 -6.73 15.83
CA GLY A 58 20.23 -7.05 15.15
C GLY A 58 21.50 -6.73 15.95
N GLU A 59 21.39 -6.15 17.15
CA GLU A 59 22.50 -5.99 18.08
C GLU A 59 22.74 -7.27 18.89
N GLU A 60 23.22 -8.30 18.20
CA GLU A 60 24.23 -9.26 18.68
C GLU A 60 24.81 -9.87 17.39
N PRO A 61 25.82 -9.24 16.75
CA PRO A 61 26.59 -9.94 15.73
C PRO A 61 27.31 -11.08 16.45
N CYS A 62 26.73 -12.28 16.36
CA CYS A 62 27.35 -13.51 16.84
C CYS A 62 28.74 -13.60 16.20
N ARG A 63 29.76 -13.44 17.04
CA ARG A 63 31.17 -13.45 16.67
C ARG A 63 31.69 -14.88 16.55
#